data_AF-A0A0V0TYV5-F1
#
_entry.id   AF-A0A0V0TYV5-F1
#
_cell.length_a   1.000
_cell.length_b   1.000
_cell.length_c   1.000
_cell.angle_alpha   90.00
_cell.angle_beta   90.00
_cell.angle_gamma   90.00
#
_symmetry.space_group_name_H-M   'P 1'
#
loop_
_entity.id
_entity.type
_entity.pdbx_description
1 polymer ?
#
loop_
_entity_poly.entity_id
_entity_poly.type
_entity_poly.pdbx_seq_one_letter_code
_entity_poly.pdbx_strand_id
1 'polypeptide(L)'
;MLIYANITYDKESPQNMRSSTFLSNFNIKNKFSHQTTVIDKLREENHAVRSLVEHTVASVRIRAEITMLKLSNICKSMSTVKLWFDGKAVESSTTEWIDLTNPATNEVISKVPMTTKSEMERAVESCKKAFKLWSNTSIITRQQKIFNLAQLIRRDKKRIASSITTEQGKTLADAEGDVFRGLQVVEHASSVTSLQMGETLQNIATNMDTYSYRVPIGVCAGIVPFNFPAMIPLWMFPIALATGNTMLLKPSEQDPGACMILMELAKEAGIPDGCLNVIHGKHDAVDFLCTHPDIRAISFVGSDAVGRHVYELAAKSGKRIQANSGAKNHAVILPDADPEYTINQLVAAAFGAAGQRCMALSVAVFVGSARHLIPNLVECAKAVRVGSGDNPNVDMGPVISEDAKRRILACINRAEEQGATVLLDGRHLIVQGYEKGNFIGPTILADVKVHLTQLNN
;
A
#
# COMPACT_ATOMS: atom_id res chain seq x y z
N MET A 1 12.00 -1.37 9.97
CA MET A 1 12.88 -1.57 8.78
C MET A 1 14.27 -1.05 9.13
N LEU A 2 15.35 -1.65 8.63
CA LEU A 2 16.71 -1.20 8.95
C LEU A 2 17.09 0.06 8.16
N ILE A 3 17.57 1.09 8.86
CA ILE A 3 18.48 2.12 8.33
C ILE A 3 19.90 1.70 8.70
N TYR A 4 20.82 1.67 7.72
CA TYR A 4 22.25 1.45 7.94
C TYR A 4 23.04 2.76 7.88
N ALA A 5 23.87 3.03 8.88
CA ALA A 5 24.74 4.21 8.92
C ALA A 5 26.21 3.85 9.20
N ASN A 6 27.05 3.85 8.15
CA ASN A 6 28.41 4.43 8.14
C ASN A 6 29.15 4.24 6.80
N ILE A 7 29.78 5.30 6.31
CA ILE A 7 31.03 5.24 5.55
C ILE A 7 31.93 6.33 6.13
N THR A 8 33.07 5.95 6.72
CA THR A 8 33.98 6.90 7.36
C THR A 8 34.94 7.55 6.35
N TYR A 9 35.14 8.85 6.51
CA TYR A 9 36.26 9.62 5.97
C TYR A 9 36.68 10.64 7.03
N ASP A 10 37.98 10.84 7.20
CA ASP A 10 38.53 11.35 8.46
C ASP A 10 39.36 12.64 8.27
N LYS A 11 39.10 13.66 9.11
CA LYS A 11 40.04 14.72 9.58
C LYS A 11 39.38 15.86 10.36
N GLU A 12 39.67 15.89 11.66
CA GLU A 12 40.07 17.04 12.51
C GLU A 12 39.15 18.30 12.66
N SER A 13 39.49 19.19 13.60
CA SER A 13 38.63 20.20 14.26
C SER A 13 39.46 21.43 14.73
N PRO A 14 39.08 22.36 15.66
CA PRO A 14 37.80 22.67 16.37
C PRO A 14 37.44 24.20 16.54
N GLN A 15 36.33 24.55 17.25
CA GLN A 15 36.27 25.45 18.47
C GLN A 15 34.97 26.31 18.70
N ASN A 16 34.43 26.27 19.94
CA ASN A 16 33.80 27.35 20.78
C ASN A 16 32.47 28.09 20.31
N MET A 17 31.59 28.72 21.14
CA MET A 17 31.55 29.07 22.60
C MET A 17 30.09 29.21 23.22
N ARG A 18 29.89 29.96 24.35
CA ARG A 18 28.75 29.95 25.35
C ARG A 18 27.83 31.23 25.32
N SER A 19 26.67 31.44 26.01
CA SER A 19 25.70 30.68 26.88
C SER A 19 24.22 31.20 26.69
N SER A 20 23.23 31.53 27.58
CA SER A 20 23.06 31.91 29.03
C SER A 20 21.58 31.64 29.56
N THR A 21 21.05 32.30 30.62
CA THR A 21 19.81 31.91 31.40
C THR A 21 18.92 33.08 31.99
N PHE A 22 17.84 32.72 32.76
CA PHE A 22 16.82 33.48 33.59
C PHE A 22 15.40 33.65 32.95
N LEU A 23 14.18 33.59 33.58
CA LEU A 23 13.56 33.53 34.96
C LEU A 23 12.88 34.86 35.45
N SER A 24 11.73 34.94 36.17
CA SER A 24 10.58 34.01 36.50
C SER A 24 9.42 34.65 37.34
N ASN A 25 8.16 34.15 37.22
CA ASN A 25 6.98 34.17 38.16
C ASN A 25 6.23 35.48 38.58
N PHE A 26 4.86 35.46 38.63
CA PHE A 26 4.01 35.44 39.88
C PHE A 26 2.46 35.34 39.63
N ASN A 27 1.59 35.49 40.66
CA ASN A 27 0.20 34.94 40.77
C ASN A 27 -0.71 35.70 41.81
N ILE A 28 -2.03 35.36 41.92
CA ILE A 28 -2.96 35.38 43.11
C ILE A 28 -4.21 36.35 43.18
N LYS A 29 -5.44 35.77 43.02
CA LYS A 29 -6.76 35.97 43.73
C LYS A 29 -7.46 37.38 43.77
N ASN A 30 -8.73 37.62 44.22
CA ASN A 30 -9.80 36.82 44.88
C ASN A 30 -11.27 37.38 44.74
N LYS A 31 -12.27 36.49 44.90
CA LYS A 31 -13.67 36.61 45.45
C LYS A 31 -14.55 37.90 45.36
N PHE A 32 -15.85 37.69 45.07
CA PHE A 32 -16.99 37.90 46.01
C PHE A 32 -18.23 37.05 45.61
N SER A 33 -19.28 36.95 46.45
CA SER A 33 -20.36 35.93 46.30
C SER A 33 -21.69 36.23 47.02
N HIS A 34 -22.73 35.44 46.67
CA HIS A 34 -24.04 35.19 47.35
C HIS A 34 -25.30 35.93 46.85
N GLN A 35 -26.05 35.27 45.93
CA GLN A 35 -27.53 35.26 45.98
C GLN A 35 -28.21 34.07 45.25
N THR A 36 -27.47 33.10 44.70
CA THR A 36 -27.97 32.11 43.71
C THR A 36 -28.47 30.76 44.27
N THR A 37 -28.24 30.46 45.55
CA THR A 37 -28.12 29.09 46.12
C THR A 37 -29.39 28.20 46.14
N VAL A 38 -30.53 28.64 45.60
CA VAL A 38 -31.80 27.89 45.63
C VAL A 38 -32.27 27.49 44.23
N ILE A 39 -32.13 28.35 43.22
CA ILE A 39 -32.51 28.04 41.84
C ILE A 39 -31.54 27.05 41.20
N ASP A 40 -30.25 27.16 41.53
CA ASP A 40 -29.22 26.31 40.94
C ASP A 40 -29.38 24.84 41.38
N LYS A 41 -29.73 24.56 42.65
CA LYS A 41 -29.98 23.18 43.12
C LYS A 41 -31.10 22.47 42.36
N LEU A 42 -32.23 23.15 42.13
CA LEU A 42 -33.35 22.58 41.37
C LEU A 42 -33.00 22.37 39.88
N ARG A 43 -31.99 23.08 39.36
CA ARG A 43 -31.41 22.84 38.03
C ARG A 43 -30.41 21.70 38.02
N GLU A 44 -29.53 21.61 39.02
CA GLU A 44 -28.58 20.51 39.21
C GLU A 44 -29.30 19.17 39.34
N GLU A 45 -30.35 19.07 40.16
CA GLU A 45 -31.15 17.85 40.32
C GLU A 45 -31.84 17.43 39.01
N ASN A 46 -32.42 18.38 38.26
CA ASN A 46 -32.99 18.11 36.93
C ASN A 46 -31.93 17.69 35.90
N HIS A 47 -30.74 18.28 35.95
CA HIS A 47 -29.63 17.94 35.07
C HIS A 47 -29.06 16.55 35.39
N ALA A 48 -28.94 16.21 36.67
CA ALA A 48 -28.52 14.90 37.14
C ALA A 48 -29.51 13.79 36.71
N VAL A 49 -30.82 14.02 36.84
CA VAL A 49 -31.85 13.08 36.37
C VAL A 49 -31.81 12.90 34.85
N ARG A 50 -31.68 13.98 34.07
CA ARG A 50 -31.53 13.88 32.60
C ARG A 50 -30.27 13.13 32.20
N SER A 51 -29.12 13.47 32.79
CA SER A 51 -27.85 12.78 32.55
C SER A 51 -27.94 11.30 32.90
N LEU A 52 -28.59 10.93 34.01
CA LEU A 52 -28.77 9.53 34.39
C LEU A 52 -29.67 8.77 33.39
N VAL A 53 -30.72 9.39 32.88
CA VAL A 53 -31.59 8.81 31.83
C VAL A 53 -30.81 8.68 30.51
N GLU A 54 -30.07 9.70 30.08
CA GLU A 54 -29.25 9.66 28.86
C GLU A 54 -28.15 8.60 28.94
N HIS A 55 -27.42 8.51 30.06
CA HIS A 55 -26.45 7.43 30.30
C HIS A 55 -27.11 6.05 30.36
N THR A 56 -28.31 5.93 30.94
CA THR A 56 -29.04 4.66 30.97
C THR A 56 -29.46 4.24 29.56
N VAL A 57 -30.10 5.12 28.78
CA VAL A 57 -30.50 4.88 27.39
C VAL A 57 -29.29 4.58 26.50
N ALA A 58 -28.19 5.31 26.66
CA ALA A 58 -26.93 5.02 25.98
C ALA A 58 -26.39 3.64 26.36
N SER A 59 -26.40 3.26 27.65
CA SER A 59 -25.93 1.94 28.10
C SER A 59 -26.80 0.79 27.56
N VAL A 60 -28.13 0.98 27.45
CA VAL A 60 -29.05 0.00 26.86
C VAL A 60 -28.84 -0.09 25.36
N ARG A 61 -28.65 1.04 24.66
CA ARG A 61 -28.36 1.09 23.22
C ARG A 61 -27.02 0.44 22.88
N ILE A 62 -25.96 0.75 23.63
CA ILE A 62 -24.64 0.10 23.52
C ILE A 62 -24.74 -1.40 23.81
N ARG A 63 -25.50 -1.82 24.83
CA ARG A 63 -25.75 -3.26 25.09
C ARG A 63 -26.52 -3.93 23.96
N ALA A 64 -27.50 -3.26 23.35
CA ALA A 64 -28.23 -3.76 22.19
C ALA A 64 -27.33 -3.87 20.96
N GLU A 65 -26.49 -2.87 20.68
CA GLU A 65 -25.51 -2.86 19.58
C GLU A 65 -24.42 -3.93 19.78
N ILE A 66 -23.89 -4.10 20.99
CA ILE A 66 -22.96 -5.20 21.35
C ILE A 66 -23.65 -6.57 21.20
N THR A 67 -24.94 -6.69 21.53
CA THR A 67 -25.68 -7.94 21.40
C THR A 67 -25.99 -8.25 19.93
N MET A 68 -26.35 -7.24 19.13
CA MET A 68 -26.48 -7.33 17.67
C MET A 68 -25.16 -7.74 17.02
N LEU A 69 -24.03 -7.14 17.41
CA LEU A 69 -22.70 -7.52 16.92
C LEU A 69 -22.39 -8.98 17.24
N LYS A 70 -22.60 -9.41 18.50
CA LYS A 70 -22.41 -10.80 18.93
C LYS A 70 -23.31 -11.78 18.16
N LEU A 71 -24.59 -11.47 17.99
CA LEU A 71 -25.52 -12.28 17.19
C LEU A 71 -25.12 -12.33 15.71
N SER A 72 -24.64 -11.20 15.15
CA SER A 72 -24.14 -11.15 13.76
C SER A 72 -22.88 -11.99 13.53
N ASN A 73 -22.14 -12.33 14.59
CA ASN A 73 -20.94 -13.18 14.51
C ASN A 73 -21.24 -14.66 14.73
N ILE A 74 -22.44 -15.03 15.17
CA ILE A 74 -22.83 -16.43 15.47
C ILE A 74 -23.37 -17.17 14.23
N CYS A 75 -23.88 -16.45 13.22
CA CYS A 75 -24.47 -17.04 12.00
C CYS A 75 -23.91 -16.50 10.67
N LYS A 76 -22.71 -15.91 10.65
CA LYS A 76 -22.03 -15.61 9.39
C LYS A 76 -21.25 -16.83 8.91
N SER A 77 -21.56 -17.33 7.71
CA SER A 77 -20.55 -18.00 6.90
C SER A 77 -19.40 -17.03 6.68
N MET A 78 -18.16 -17.51 6.82
CA MET A 78 -16.97 -16.67 6.62
C MET A 78 -16.96 -16.13 5.19
N SER A 79 -16.66 -14.85 5.03
CA SER A 79 -16.70 -14.21 3.71
C SER A 79 -15.65 -14.83 2.78
N THR A 80 -15.98 -14.93 1.49
CA THR A 80 -15.05 -15.36 0.44
C THR A 80 -14.84 -14.22 -0.55
N VAL A 81 -13.59 -13.94 -0.89
CA VAL A 81 -13.20 -13.01 -1.96
C VAL A 81 -13.59 -13.64 -3.29
N LYS A 82 -14.27 -12.85 -4.12
CA LYS A 82 -14.80 -13.33 -5.41
C LYS A 82 -13.75 -13.22 -6.51
N LEU A 83 -13.87 -14.05 -7.53
CA LEU A 83 -13.27 -13.81 -8.84
C LEU A 83 -14.00 -12.64 -9.51
N TRP A 84 -13.39 -11.98 -10.50
CA TRP A 84 -14.09 -10.98 -11.32
C TRP A 84 -14.04 -11.37 -12.79
N PHE A 85 -15.16 -11.83 -13.34
CA PHE A 85 -15.27 -12.20 -14.75
C PHE A 85 -16.47 -11.53 -15.38
N ASP A 86 -16.35 -11.11 -16.64
CA ASP A 86 -17.47 -10.63 -17.44
C ASP A 86 -18.20 -9.43 -16.77
N GLY A 87 -17.44 -8.56 -16.10
CA GLY A 87 -17.93 -7.35 -15.43
C GLY A 87 -18.78 -7.59 -14.18
N LYS A 88 -18.61 -8.74 -13.51
CA LYS A 88 -19.30 -9.10 -12.27
C LYS A 88 -18.43 -9.94 -11.34
N ALA A 89 -18.75 -9.90 -10.06
CA ALA A 89 -18.21 -10.82 -9.07
C ALA A 89 -18.73 -12.26 -9.32
N VAL A 90 -17.85 -13.25 -9.14
CA VAL A 90 -18.13 -14.67 -9.38
C VAL A 90 -17.56 -15.51 -8.23
N GLU A 91 -18.37 -16.40 -7.66
CA GLU A 91 -17.89 -17.39 -6.69
C GLU A 91 -16.96 -18.40 -7.37
N SER A 92 -15.87 -18.77 -6.72
CA SER A 92 -14.99 -19.82 -7.27
C SER A 92 -15.53 -21.21 -6.98
N SER A 93 -15.38 -22.15 -7.92
CA SER A 93 -15.63 -23.57 -7.70
C SER A 93 -14.47 -24.31 -7.03
N THR A 94 -13.48 -23.60 -6.48
CA THR A 94 -12.31 -24.19 -5.84
C THR A 94 -12.60 -24.82 -4.48
N THR A 95 -11.89 -25.91 -4.19
CA THR A 95 -11.79 -26.52 -2.85
C THR A 95 -10.65 -25.93 -2.03
N GLU A 96 -9.74 -25.17 -2.64
CA GLU A 96 -8.52 -24.65 -2.01
C GLU A 96 -8.61 -23.14 -1.76
N TRP A 97 -8.39 -22.75 -0.51
CA TRP A 97 -8.60 -21.39 -0.05
C TRP A 97 -7.45 -20.93 0.85
N ILE A 98 -7.06 -19.66 0.69
CA ILE A 98 -6.04 -18.97 1.50
C ILE A 98 -6.79 -18.09 2.51
N ASP A 99 -6.40 -18.15 3.78
CA ASP A 99 -6.93 -17.25 4.80
C ASP A 99 -6.45 -15.81 4.56
N LEU A 100 -7.38 -14.86 4.46
CA LEU A 100 -7.09 -13.42 4.46
C LEU A 100 -7.17 -12.93 5.90
N THR A 101 -6.06 -12.45 6.46
CA THR A 101 -5.99 -11.97 7.85
C THR A 101 -5.86 -10.45 7.93
N ASN A 102 -6.38 -9.85 9.00
CA ASN A 102 -6.03 -8.49 9.37
C ASN A 102 -4.65 -8.51 10.09
N PRO A 103 -3.59 -7.86 9.58
CA PRO A 103 -2.25 -7.94 10.18
C PRO A 103 -2.11 -7.26 11.55
N ALA A 104 -3.09 -6.44 11.97
CA ALA A 104 -3.11 -5.84 13.31
C ALA A 104 -3.60 -6.83 14.39
N THR A 105 -4.49 -7.79 14.05
CA THR A 105 -5.04 -8.76 15.01
C THR A 105 -4.63 -10.21 14.74
N ASN A 106 -4.16 -10.51 13.52
CA ASN A 106 -4.02 -11.86 12.93
C ASN A 106 -5.33 -12.68 12.91
N GLU A 107 -6.49 -12.03 12.98
CA GLU A 107 -7.79 -12.68 12.79
C GLU A 107 -8.11 -12.86 11.30
N VAL A 108 -8.70 -13.98 10.93
CA VAL A 108 -9.16 -14.26 9.56
C VAL A 108 -10.44 -13.49 9.27
N ILE A 109 -10.38 -12.60 8.29
CA ILE A 109 -11.49 -11.70 7.89
C ILE A 109 -12.20 -12.19 6.60
N SER A 110 -11.51 -12.95 5.75
CA SER A 110 -12.05 -13.54 4.52
C SER A 110 -11.25 -14.76 4.07
N LYS A 111 -11.66 -15.39 2.97
CA LYS A 111 -10.90 -16.41 2.25
C LYS A 111 -10.72 -16.08 0.79
N VAL A 112 -9.49 -16.17 0.30
CA VAL A 112 -9.11 -15.94 -1.11
C VAL A 112 -9.03 -17.29 -1.84
N PRO A 113 -9.68 -17.45 -3.02
CA PRO A 113 -9.66 -18.72 -3.72
C PRO A 113 -8.31 -18.97 -4.41
N MET A 114 -7.82 -20.22 -4.37
CA MET A 114 -6.88 -20.71 -5.37
C MET A 114 -7.67 -20.99 -6.65
N THR A 115 -7.61 -20.07 -7.62
CA THR A 115 -8.43 -20.16 -8.85
C THR A 115 -8.13 -21.45 -9.61
N THR A 116 -9.16 -22.22 -9.95
CA THR A 116 -8.98 -23.46 -10.70
C THR A 116 -8.56 -23.18 -12.14
N LYS A 117 -7.86 -24.14 -12.78
CA LYS A 117 -7.41 -23.97 -14.17
C LYS A 117 -8.55 -23.62 -15.13
N SER A 118 -9.72 -24.26 -15.01
CA SER A 118 -10.88 -24.00 -15.86
C SER A 118 -11.43 -22.57 -15.72
N GLU A 119 -11.36 -21.98 -14.52
CA GLU A 119 -11.70 -20.58 -14.27
C GLU A 119 -10.66 -19.63 -14.87
N MET A 120 -9.37 -19.95 -14.79
CA MET A 120 -8.30 -19.16 -15.41
C MET A 120 -8.39 -19.17 -16.95
N GLU A 121 -8.62 -20.33 -17.56
CA GLU A 121 -8.88 -20.46 -19.01
C GLU A 121 -10.12 -19.64 -19.44
N ARG A 122 -11.20 -19.70 -18.65
CA ARG A 122 -12.41 -18.89 -18.86
C ARG A 122 -12.12 -17.38 -18.77
N ALA A 123 -11.26 -16.96 -17.83
CA ALA A 123 -10.89 -15.57 -17.65
C ALA A 123 -10.17 -15.00 -18.89
N VAL A 124 -9.24 -15.78 -19.48
CA VAL A 124 -8.54 -15.39 -20.71
C VAL A 124 -9.48 -15.41 -21.91
N GLU A 125 -10.34 -16.41 -22.06
CA GLU A 125 -11.30 -16.46 -23.17
C GLU A 125 -12.35 -15.33 -23.11
N SER A 126 -12.72 -14.89 -21.91
CA SER A 126 -13.49 -13.65 -21.70
C SER A 126 -12.71 -12.42 -22.20
N CYS A 127 -11.44 -12.25 -21.82
CA CYS A 127 -10.58 -11.17 -22.30
C CYS A 127 -10.36 -11.17 -23.82
N LYS A 128 -10.26 -12.36 -24.46
CA LYS A 128 -10.14 -12.52 -25.92
C LYS A 128 -11.41 -12.13 -26.65
N LYS A 129 -12.58 -12.52 -26.14
CA LYS A 129 -13.89 -12.15 -26.71
C LYS A 129 -14.10 -10.65 -26.66
N ALA A 130 -13.84 -10.03 -25.50
CA ALA A 130 -13.94 -8.60 -25.30
C ALA A 130 -12.97 -7.80 -26.20
N PHE A 131 -11.72 -8.27 -26.36
CA PHE A 131 -10.69 -7.60 -27.15
C PHE A 131 -11.11 -7.33 -28.60
N LYS A 132 -11.87 -8.24 -29.23
CA LYS A 132 -12.34 -8.10 -30.63
C LYS A 132 -13.19 -6.84 -30.85
N LEU A 133 -13.98 -6.44 -29.85
CA LEU A 133 -14.80 -5.22 -29.90
C LEU A 133 -14.07 -4.02 -29.28
N TRP A 134 -13.33 -4.23 -28.20
CA TRP A 134 -12.69 -3.16 -27.44
C TRP A 134 -11.52 -2.48 -28.17
N SER A 135 -10.70 -3.25 -28.88
CA SER A 135 -9.62 -2.72 -29.73
C SER A 135 -10.15 -1.77 -30.83
N ASN A 136 -11.31 -2.11 -31.40
CA ASN A 136 -12.03 -1.34 -32.42
C ASN A 136 -12.92 -0.21 -31.84
N THR A 137 -13.09 -0.14 -30.51
CA THR A 137 -13.84 0.95 -29.87
C THR A 137 -13.05 2.25 -29.96
N SER A 138 -13.69 3.34 -30.42
CA SER A 138 -12.99 4.61 -30.70
C SER A 138 -12.15 5.11 -29.51
N ILE A 139 -10.99 5.70 -29.79
CA ILE A 139 -10.06 6.17 -28.75
C ILE A 139 -10.70 7.21 -27.81
N ILE A 140 -11.60 8.05 -28.32
CA ILE A 140 -12.39 9.01 -27.54
C ILE A 140 -13.39 8.27 -26.63
N THR A 141 -14.07 7.23 -27.14
CA THR A 141 -14.97 6.38 -26.34
C THR A 141 -14.22 5.61 -25.24
N ARG A 142 -12.96 5.22 -25.48
CA ARG A 142 -12.10 4.63 -24.44
C ARG A 142 -11.71 5.67 -23.39
N GLN A 143 -11.19 6.82 -23.83
CA GLN A 143 -10.82 7.97 -22.99
C GLN A 143 -11.94 8.39 -22.01
N GLN A 144 -13.18 8.53 -22.48
CA GLN A 144 -14.30 8.94 -21.62
C GLN A 144 -14.56 7.96 -20.45
N LYS A 145 -14.34 6.66 -20.66
CA LYS A 145 -14.47 5.65 -19.58
C LYS A 145 -13.32 5.74 -18.57
N ILE A 146 -12.13 6.17 -19.00
CA ILE A 146 -11.00 6.45 -18.09
C ILE A 146 -11.26 7.73 -17.27
N PHE A 147 -11.82 8.78 -17.89
CA PHE A 147 -12.28 9.97 -17.15
C PHE A 147 -13.34 9.62 -16.09
N ASN A 148 -14.34 8.80 -16.43
CA ASN A 148 -15.34 8.32 -15.48
C ASN A 148 -14.68 7.57 -14.31
N LEU A 149 -13.77 6.63 -14.59
CA LEU A 149 -13.03 5.88 -13.58
C LEU A 149 -12.25 6.81 -12.63
N ALA A 150 -11.61 7.86 -13.13
CA ALA A 150 -10.92 8.84 -12.31
C ALA A 150 -11.88 9.57 -11.34
N GLN A 151 -13.10 9.92 -11.77
CA GLN A 151 -14.09 10.53 -10.87
C GLN A 151 -14.60 9.54 -9.81
N LEU A 152 -14.84 8.30 -10.18
CA LEU A 152 -15.31 7.25 -9.27
C LEU A 152 -14.26 6.89 -8.21
N ILE A 153 -12.98 6.84 -8.57
CA ILE A 153 -11.87 6.66 -7.61
C ILE A 153 -11.74 7.85 -6.67
N ARG A 154 -11.99 9.09 -7.12
CA ARG A 154 -12.07 10.26 -6.22
C ARG A 154 -13.24 10.17 -5.24
N ARG A 155 -14.43 9.75 -5.72
CA ARG A 155 -15.64 9.54 -4.89
C ARG A 155 -15.37 8.51 -3.78
N ASP A 156 -14.85 7.35 -4.16
CA ASP A 156 -14.74 6.18 -3.28
C ASP A 156 -13.36 6.03 -2.63
N LYS A 157 -12.49 7.05 -2.70
CA LYS A 157 -11.13 7.05 -2.13
C LYS A 157 -11.08 6.47 -0.71
N LYS A 158 -12.02 6.89 0.15
CA LYS A 158 -12.12 6.43 1.55
C LYS A 158 -12.55 4.96 1.68
N ARG A 159 -13.41 4.47 0.78
CA ARG A 159 -13.84 3.06 0.74
C ARG A 159 -12.65 2.16 0.36
N ILE A 160 -11.89 2.55 -0.66
CA ILE A 160 -10.69 1.83 -1.10
C ILE A 160 -9.62 1.88 0.01
N ALA A 161 -9.32 3.06 0.55
CA ALA A 161 -8.32 3.24 1.60
C ALA A 161 -8.63 2.42 2.88
N SER A 162 -9.90 2.34 3.28
CA SER A 162 -10.33 1.51 4.43
C SER A 162 -10.05 0.01 4.22
N SER A 163 -10.30 -0.52 3.00
CA SER A 163 -9.92 -1.91 2.66
C SER A 163 -8.41 -2.11 2.69
N ILE A 164 -7.61 -1.18 2.12
CA ILE A 164 -6.14 -1.25 2.18
C ILE A 164 -5.65 -1.26 3.64
N THR A 165 -6.16 -0.38 4.50
CA THR A 165 -5.77 -0.37 5.93
C THR A 165 -6.19 -1.64 6.66
N THR A 166 -7.35 -2.23 6.34
CA THR A 166 -7.86 -3.45 6.99
C THR A 166 -7.06 -4.70 6.62
N GLU A 167 -6.63 -4.81 5.35
CA GLU A 167 -5.98 -6.01 4.82
C GLU A 167 -4.45 -5.87 4.79
N GLN A 168 -3.92 -4.70 4.41
CA GLN A 168 -2.47 -4.45 4.32
C GLN A 168 -1.87 -3.92 5.64
N GLY A 169 -2.67 -3.21 6.47
CA GLY A 169 -2.27 -2.70 7.78
C GLY A 169 -1.71 -1.27 7.81
N LYS A 170 -1.32 -0.67 6.67
CA LYS A 170 -0.81 0.72 6.63
C LYS A 170 -1.83 1.73 7.20
N THR A 171 -1.31 2.88 7.65
CA THR A 171 -2.15 3.98 8.16
C THR A 171 -3.18 4.42 7.12
N LEU A 172 -4.34 4.92 7.55
CA LEU A 172 -5.35 5.44 6.62
C LEU A 172 -4.80 6.57 5.73
N ALA A 173 -3.82 7.34 6.23
CA ALA A 173 -3.12 8.35 5.44
C ALA A 173 -2.22 7.75 4.35
N ASP A 174 -1.41 6.72 4.67
CA ASP A 174 -0.65 5.96 3.66
C ASP A 174 -1.59 5.31 2.62
N ALA A 175 -2.76 4.83 3.05
CA ALA A 175 -3.78 4.22 2.20
C ALA A 175 -4.50 5.22 1.29
N GLU A 176 -4.84 6.43 1.76
CA GLU A 176 -5.31 7.48 0.86
C GLU A 176 -4.22 7.93 -0.13
N GLY A 177 -2.95 7.91 0.28
CA GLY A 177 -1.80 8.16 -0.58
C GLY A 177 -1.62 7.11 -1.69
N ASP A 178 -1.78 5.83 -1.36
CA ASP A 178 -1.81 4.69 -2.29
C ASP A 178 -2.84 4.92 -3.41
N VAL A 179 -4.10 5.17 -3.03
CA VAL A 179 -5.20 5.44 -3.97
C VAL A 179 -4.93 6.69 -4.80
N PHE A 180 -4.42 7.77 -4.19
CA PHE A 180 -4.11 9.01 -4.90
C PHE A 180 -3.00 8.83 -5.94
N ARG A 181 -1.93 8.09 -5.62
CA ARG A 181 -0.83 7.81 -6.57
C ARG A 181 -1.26 6.87 -7.70
N GLY A 182 -2.24 6.00 -7.47
CA GLY A 182 -2.91 5.24 -8.53
C GLY A 182 -3.78 6.12 -9.43
N LEU A 183 -4.62 6.98 -8.82
CA LEU A 183 -5.49 7.92 -9.52
C LEU A 183 -4.71 8.82 -10.50
N GLN A 184 -3.53 9.30 -10.13
CA GLN A 184 -2.68 10.12 -11.02
C GLN A 184 -2.29 9.39 -12.33
N VAL A 185 -2.24 8.06 -12.35
CA VAL A 185 -2.00 7.29 -13.59
C VAL A 185 -3.30 7.11 -14.39
N VAL A 186 -4.47 7.09 -13.76
CA VAL A 186 -5.78 7.15 -14.46
C VAL A 186 -5.98 8.52 -15.12
N GLU A 187 -5.60 9.59 -14.43
CA GLU A 187 -5.57 10.96 -14.96
C GLU A 187 -4.64 11.04 -16.18
N HIS A 188 -3.42 10.51 -16.08
CA HIS A 188 -2.49 10.44 -17.23
C HIS A 188 -3.00 9.55 -18.37
N ALA A 189 -3.61 8.40 -18.06
CA ALA A 189 -4.22 7.51 -19.06
C ALA A 189 -5.37 8.19 -19.83
N SER A 190 -5.99 9.22 -19.26
CA SER A 190 -7.01 10.03 -19.96
C SER A 190 -6.40 10.90 -21.09
N SER A 191 -5.07 11.08 -21.14
CA SER A 191 -4.36 11.74 -22.26
C SER A 191 -4.10 10.81 -23.46
N VAL A 192 -4.66 9.61 -23.49
CA VAL A 192 -4.36 8.58 -24.51
C VAL A 192 -4.51 9.04 -25.97
N THR A 193 -5.41 9.98 -26.26
CA THR A 193 -5.57 10.57 -27.60
C THR A 193 -4.29 11.16 -28.15
N SER A 194 -3.43 11.72 -27.30
CA SER A 194 -2.12 12.25 -27.68
C SER A 194 -1.01 11.19 -27.53
N LEU A 195 -1.08 10.35 -26.49
CA LEU A 195 -0.05 9.34 -26.20
C LEU A 195 -0.02 8.18 -27.23
N GLN A 196 -1.16 7.89 -27.85
CA GLN A 196 -1.32 6.81 -28.85
C GLN A 196 -1.15 7.30 -30.30
N MET A 197 -0.80 8.58 -30.53
CA MET A 197 -0.45 9.06 -31.87
C MET A 197 0.76 8.29 -32.42
N GLY A 198 0.72 8.00 -33.72
CA GLY A 198 1.86 7.54 -34.49
C GLY A 198 2.67 8.70 -35.06
N GLU A 199 3.59 8.38 -35.95
CA GLU A 199 4.47 9.34 -36.63
C GLU A 199 4.16 9.35 -38.13
N THR A 200 4.42 10.48 -38.79
CA THR A 200 4.32 10.63 -40.24
C THR A 200 5.58 11.34 -40.77
N LEU A 201 6.06 10.91 -41.93
CA LEU A 201 7.18 11.51 -42.64
C LEU A 201 6.89 11.49 -44.14
N GLN A 202 6.88 12.66 -44.77
CA GLN A 202 6.51 12.81 -46.18
C GLN A 202 7.74 12.76 -47.10
N ASN A 203 7.52 12.32 -48.34
CA ASN A 203 8.51 12.29 -49.42
C ASN A 203 9.84 11.63 -49.00
N ILE A 204 9.77 10.45 -48.37
CA ILE A 204 10.96 9.63 -48.07
C ILE A 204 11.61 9.06 -49.33
N ALA A 205 10.83 8.96 -50.41
CA ALA A 205 11.29 8.82 -51.78
C ALA A 205 10.26 9.48 -52.71
N THR A 206 10.57 9.59 -54.00
CA THR A 206 9.67 10.14 -55.02
C THR A 206 8.29 9.50 -54.97
N ASN A 207 7.26 10.30 -54.71
CA ASN A 207 5.86 9.88 -54.56
C ASN A 207 5.59 8.87 -53.42
N MET A 208 6.43 8.85 -52.37
CA MET A 208 6.31 7.92 -51.25
C MET A 208 6.43 8.63 -49.88
N ASP A 209 5.32 8.64 -49.15
CA ASP A 209 5.24 9.00 -47.73
C ASP A 209 5.37 7.75 -46.84
N THR A 210 5.53 7.93 -45.53
CA THR A 210 5.51 6.84 -44.55
C THR A 210 4.82 7.29 -43.26
N TYR A 211 4.08 6.35 -42.65
CA TYR A 211 3.34 6.59 -41.40
C TYR A 211 3.40 5.35 -40.50
N SER A 212 3.28 5.56 -39.19
CA SER A 212 3.20 4.52 -38.17
C SER A 212 1.90 4.62 -37.36
N TYR A 213 1.46 3.52 -36.74
CA TYR A 213 0.29 3.49 -35.85
C TYR A 213 0.57 2.65 -34.59
N ARG A 214 0.11 3.13 -33.43
CA ARG A 214 0.23 2.43 -32.14
C ARG A 214 -1.02 1.60 -31.85
N VAL A 215 -1.09 0.40 -32.40
CA VAL A 215 -2.20 -0.56 -32.20
C VAL A 215 -2.08 -1.31 -30.86
N PRO A 216 -3.20 -1.73 -30.24
CA PRO A 216 -3.15 -2.62 -29.07
C PRO A 216 -2.70 -4.03 -29.48
N ILE A 217 -2.09 -4.76 -28.53
CA ILE A 217 -1.40 -6.03 -28.77
C ILE A 217 -2.23 -7.28 -28.44
N GLY A 218 -3.30 -7.16 -27.64
CA GLY A 218 -4.17 -8.28 -27.29
C GLY A 218 -4.59 -8.29 -25.81
N VAL A 219 -4.65 -9.51 -25.23
CA VAL A 219 -4.79 -9.69 -23.78
C VAL A 219 -3.44 -9.43 -23.11
N CYS A 220 -3.44 -8.57 -22.09
CA CYS A 220 -2.30 -8.34 -21.21
C CYS A 220 -2.58 -8.96 -19.83
N ALA A 221 -1.54 -9.25 -19.05
CA ALA A 221 -1.68 -9.69 -17.67
C ALA A 221 -0.91 -8.80 -16.70
N GLY A 222 -1.47 -8.60 -15.50
CA GLY A 222 -0.84 -7.86 -14.41
C GLY A 222 -0.70 -8.70 -13.15
N ILE A 223 0.51 -8.82 -12.62
CA ILE A 223 0.81 -9.52 -11.36
C ILE A 223 1.26 -8.49 -10.33
N VAL A 224 0.52 -8.40 -9.23
CA VAL A 224 0.55 -7.25 -8.31
C VAL A 224 0.96 -7.70 -6.89
N PRO A 225 1.85 -6.98 -6.20
CA PRO A 225 2.30 -7.30 -4.85
C PRO A 225 1.41 -6.65 -3.78
N PHE A 226 1.53 -7.14 -2.54
CA PHE A 226 0.71 -6.70 -1.41
C PHE A 226 0.84 -5.20 -1.11
N ASN A 227 2.06 -4.66 -1.18
CA ASN A 227 2.36 -3.39 -0.53
C ASN A 227 1.65 -2.15 -1.11
N PHE A 228 1.05 -2.21 -2.29
CA PHE A 228 0.20 -1.15 -2.84
C PHE A 228 -0.95 -1.69 -3.71
N PRO A 229 -2.03 -2.21 -3.09
CA PRO A 229 -3.05 -2.98 -3.78
C PRO A 229 -4.12 -2.10 -4.48
N ALA A 230 -3.95 -0.77 -4.49
CA ALA A 230 -4.68 0.13 -5.39
C ALA A 230 -3.77 0.81 -6.42
N MET A 231 -2.63 1.37 -6.01
CA MET A 231 -1.70 2.09 -6.88
C MET A 231 -1.19 1.20 -8.03
N ILE A 232 -0.72 -0.01 -7.72
CA ILE A 232 -0.06 -0.87 -8.72
C ILE A 232 -1.06 -1.47 -9.74
N PRO A 233 -2.28 -1.92 -9.37
CA PRO A 233 -3.32 -2.20 -10.37
C PRO A 233 -3.60 -0.99 -11.27
N LEU A 234 -3.67 0.22 -10.72
CA LEU A 234 -3.92 1.46 -11.46
C LEU A 234 -2.72 1.92 -12.31
N TRP A 235 -1.52 1.39 -12.09
CA TRP A 235 -0.39 1.52 -13.03
C TRP A 235 -0.54 0.65 -14.27
N MET A 236 -1.28 -0.47 -14.18
CA MET A 236 -1.38 -1.47 -15.25
C MET A 236 -2.67 -1.35 -16.06
N PHE A 237 -3.83 -1.52 -15.42
CA PHE A 237 -5.08 -1.73 -16.15
C PHE A 237 -5.65 -0.47 -16.84
N PRO A 238 -5.56 0.76 -16.28
CA PRO A 238 -6.06 1.95 -16.95
C PRO A 238 -5.32 2.23 -18.26
N ILE A 239 -3.99 2.05 -18.28
CA ILE A 239 -3.15 2.20 -19.48
C ILE A 239 -3.46 1.12 -20.52
N ALA A 240 -3.61 -0.15 -20.09
CA ALA A 240 -3.99 -1.25 -20.97
C ALA A 240 -5.37 -1.00 -21.63
N LEU A 241 -6.38 -0.63 -20.83
CA LEU A 241 -7.72 -0.35 -21.33
C LEU A 241 -7.75 0.88 -22.25
N ALA A 242 -7.11 2.00 -21.85
CA ALA A 242 -7.07 3.22 -22.65
C ALA A 242 -6.48 2.98 -24.05
N THR A 243 -5.41 2.19 -24.13
CA THR A 243 -4.75 1.84 -25.40
C THR A 243 -5.53 0.84 -26.26
N GLY A 244 -6.58 0.21 -25.73
CA GLY A 244 -7.45 -0.74 -26.45
C GLY A 244 -7.12 -2.22 -26.19
N ASN A 245 -6.26 -2.53 -25.23
CA ASN A 245 -6.00 -3.88 -24.75
C ASN A 245 -7.05 -4.32 -23.73
N THR A 246 -7.18 -5.63 -23.49
CA THR A 246 -7.90 -6.18 -22.34
C THR A 246 -6.90 -6.70 -21.31
N MET A 247 -7.28 -6.76 -20.03
CA MET A 247 -6.35 -7.15 -18.96
C MET A 247 -6.94 -8.17 -17.98
N LEU A 248 -6.10 -9.16 -17.65
CA LEU A 248 -6.32 -10.14 -16.59
C LEU A 248 -5.35 -9.85 -15.42
N LEU A 249 -5.88 -9.54 -14.24
CA LEU A 249 -5.09 -9.24 -13.04
C LEU A 249 -5.01 -10.45 -12.09
N LYS A 250 -3.84 -10.61 -11.45
CA LYS A 250 -3.67 -11.35 -10.19
C LYS A 250 -3.22 -10.37 -9.10
N PRO A 251 -4.12 -9.84 -8.26
CA PRO A 251 -3.75 -9.14 -7.04
C PRO A 251 -3.02 -10.07 -6.07
N SER A 252 -2.34 -9.47 -5.10
CA SER A 252 -1.84 -10.17 -3.92
C SER A 252 -2.99 -10.88 -3.20
N GLU A 253 -2.75 -12.13 -2.80
CA GLU A 253 -3.66 -12.92 -1.98
C GLU A 253 -3.71 -12.46 -0.51
N GLN A 254 -2.86 -11.50 -0.11
CA GLN A 254 -2.79 -10.96 1.25
C GLN A 254 -3.71 -9.74 1.46
N ASP A 255 -4.20 -9.14 0.38
CA ASP A 255 -4.95 -7.86 0.37
C ASP A 255 -5.65 -7.55 -0.98
N PRO A 256 -6.47 -8.48 -1.51
CA PRO A 256 -7.12 -8.31 -2.81
C PRO A 256 -8.29 -7.31 -2.82
N GLY A 257 -8.85 -6.93 -1.66
CA GLY A 257 -10.11 -6.20 -1.56
C GLY A 257 -10.08 -4.82 -2.23
N ALA A 258 -8.97 -4.10 -2.11
CA ALA A 258 -8.78 -2.81 -2.78
C ALA A 258 -8.84 -2.95 -4.30
N CYS A 259 -8.23 -4.01 -4.85
CA CYS A 259 -8.29 -4.33 -6.27
C CYS A 259 -9.72 -4.73 -6.68
N MET A 260 -10.45 -5.48 -5.85
CA MET A 260 -11.84 -5.87 -6.14
C MET A 260 -12.80 -4.67 -6.16
N ILE A 261 -12.64 -3.70 -5.25
CA ILE A 261 -13.40 -2.44 -5.29
C ILE A 261 -13.12 -1.68 -6.60
N LEU A 262 -11.87 -1.63 -7.05
CA LEU A 262 -11.52 -1.01 -8.34
C LEU A 262 -12.19 -1.69 -9.54
N MET A 263 -12.53 -2.98 -9.47
CA MET A 263 -13.27 -3.66 -10.54
C MET A 263 -14.73 -3.23 -10.60
N GLU A 264 -15.38 -3.02 -9.45
CA GLU A 264 -16.72 -2.43 -9.37
C GLU A 264 -16.73 -1.03 -10.00
N LEU A 265 -15.75 -0.19 -9.65
CA LEU A 265 -15.65 1.17 -10.21
C LEU A 265 -15.32 1.17 -11.70
N ALA A 266 -14.57 0.19 -12.21
CA ALA A 266 -14.35 0.03 -13.65
C ALA A 266 -15.65 -0.35 -14.38
N LYS A 267 -16.48 -1.21 -13.81
CA LYS A 267 -17.80 -1.55 -14.36
C LYS A 267 -18.76 -0.35 -14.30
N GLU A 268 -18.78 0.41 -13.20
CA GLU A 268 -19.57 1.63 -13.07
C GLU A 268 -19.09 2.74 -14.04
N ALA A 269 -17.78 2.85 -14.30
CA ALA A 269 -17.22 3.72 -15.34
C ALA A 269 -17.66 3.33 -16.77
N GLY A 270 -18.25 2.14 -16.91
CA GLY A 270 -18.74 1.58 -18.17
C GLY A 270 -17.67 0.84 -18.97
N ILE A 271 -16.60 0.34 -18.35
CA ILE A 271 -15.67 -0.59 -19.02
C ILE A 271 -16.45 -1.84 -19.46
N PRO A 272 -16.37 -2.27 -20.74
CA PRO A 272 -17.18 -3.39 -21.22
C PRO A 272 -16.79 -4.74 -20.60
N ASP A 273 -17.77 -5.64 -20.56
CA ASP A 273 -17.62 -6.95 -19.91
C ASP A 273 -16.51 -7.78 -20.55
N GLY A 274 -15.68 -8.39 -19.71
CA GLY A 274 -14.48 -9.13 -20.10
C GLY A 274 -13.26 -8.28 -20.46
N CYS A 275 -13.38 -6.95 -20.58
CA CYS A 275 -12.21 -6.10 -20.84
C CYS A 275 -11.23 -6.07 -19.66
N LEU A 276 -11.74 -6.27 -18.45
CA LEU A 276 -10.98 -6.33 -17.21
C LEU A 276 -11.51 -7.47 -16.34
N ASN A 277 -10.64 -8.44 -16.03
CA ASN A 277 -10.95 -9.63 -15.24
C ASN A 277 -9.90 -9.83 -14.12
N VAL A 278 -10.28 -10.54 -13.05
CA VAL A 278 -9.41 -10.87 -11.90
C VAL A 278 -9.46 -12.37 -11.59
N ILE A 279 -8.27 -12.96 -11.43
CA ILE A 279 -8.05 -14.28 -10.82
C ILE A 279 -7.20 -14.16 -9.57
N HIS A 280 -7.35 -15.10 -8.64
CA HIS A 280 -6.57 -15.18 -7.39
C HIS A 280 -5.75 -16.48 -7.32
N GLY A 281 -4.88 -16.60 -6.32
CA GLY A 281 -4.01 -17.77 -6.10
C GLY A 281 -2.53 -17.44 -6.17
N LYS A 282 -1.69 -18.47 -6.07
CA LYS A 282 -0.22 -18.34 -5.88
C LYS A 282 0.57 -18.66 -7.15
N HIS A 283 1.58 -19.54 -7.04
CA HIS A 283 2.54 -19.88 -8.09
C HIS A 283 1.84 -20.29 -9.41
N ASP A 284 0.89 -21.23 -9.35
CA ASP A 284 0.24 -21.79 -10.53
C ASP A 284 -0.57 -20.75 -11.33
N ALA A 285 -1.13 -19.73 -10.66
CA ALA A 285 -1.79 -18.61 -11.32
C ALA A 285 -0.78 -17.69 -12.01
N VAL A 286 0.39 -17.47 -11.40
CA VAL A 286 1.49 -16.71 -11.99
C VAL A 286 2.06 -17.44 -13.22
N ASP A 287 2.32 -18.75 -13.11
CA ASP A 287 2.82 -19.58 -14.20
C ASP A 287 1.83 -19.69 -15.35
N PHE A 288 0.53 -19.83 -15.05
CA PHE A 288 -0.54 -19.77 -16.04
C PHE A 288 -0.48 -18.46 -16.84
N LEU A 289 -0.42 -17.31 -16.17
CA LEU A 289 -0.34 -16.01 -16.85
C LEU A 289 0.92 -15.88 -17.72
N CYS A 290 2.07 -16.35 -17.22
CA CYS A 290 3.34 -16.29 -17.95
C CYS A 290 3.38 -17.24 -19.16
N THR A 291 2.71 -18.39 -19.11
CA THR A 291 2.78 -19.43 -20.15
C THR A 291 1.65 -19.36 -21.18
N HIS A 292 0.41 -19.01 -20.80
CA HIS A 292 -0.77 -19.08 -21.68
C HIS A 292 -0.57 -18.37 -23.03
N PRO A 293 -0.90 -19.00 -24.18
CA PRO A 293 -0.49 -18.51 -25.51
C PRO A 293 -1.20 -17.23 -25.96
N ASP A 294 -2.43 -16.99 -25.49
CA ASP A 294 -3.22 -15.81 -25.89
C ASP A 294 -2.83 -14.53 -25.13
N ILE A 295 -2.08 -14.65 -24.03
CA ILE A 295 -1.57 -13.49 -23.28
C ILE A 295 -0.32 -12.96 -24.00
N ARG A 296 -0.30 -11.65 -24.29
CA ARG A 296 0.65 -11.02 -25.22
C ARG A 296 1.71 -10.17 -24.52
N ALA A 297 1.39 -9.65 -23.33
CA ALA A 297 2.37 -9.02 -22.45
C ALA A 297 2.07 -9.24 -20.97
N ILE A 298 3.12 -9.27 -20.15
CA ILE A 298 3.07 -9.36 -18.69
C ILE A 298 3.62 -8.06 -18.08
N SER A 299 2.94 -7.57 -17.04
CA SER A 299 3.43 -6.51 -16.17
C SER A 299 3.51 -7.05 -14.75
N PHE A 300 4.72 -7.15 -14.20
CA PHE A 300 4.98 -7.67 -12.85
C PHE A 300 5.56 -6.58 -11.94
N VAL A 301 5.10 -6.52 -10.69
CA VAL A 301 5.81 -5.83 -9.61
C VAL A 301 5.91 -6.77 -8.40
N GLY A 302 7.07 -6.86 -7.74
CA GLY A 302 7.26 -7.75 -6.60
C GLY A 302 8.72 -7.93 -6.15
N SER A 303 9.06 -9.12 -5.64
CA SER A 303 10.42 -9.44 -5.15
C SER A 303 11.34 -9.93 -6.27
N ASP A 304 12.66 -9.87 -6.06
CA ASP A 304 13.68 -10.28 -7.04
C ASP A 304 13.58 -11.76 -7.45
N ALA A 305 13.28 -12.64 -6.49
CA ALA A 305 13.16 -14.08 -6.75
C ALA A 305 11.97 -14.40 -7.68
N VAL A 306 10.80 -13.83 -7.39
CA VAL A 306 9.59 -14.03 -8.22
C VAL A 306 9.71 -13.26 -9.52
N GLY A 307 10.26 -12.04 -9.50
CA GLY A 307 10.47 -11.21 -10.69
C GLY A 307 11.40 -11.86 -11.71
N ARG A 308 12.46 -12.55 -11.27
CA ARG A 308 13.34 -13.34 -12.14
C ARG A 308 12.59 -14.49 -12.80
N HIS A 309 11.91 -15.32 -12.00
CA HIS A 309 11.10 -16.45 -12.51
C HIS A 309 10.04 -16.00 -13.53
N VAL A 310 9.29 -14.95 -13.20
CA VAL A 310 8.26 -14.37 -14.06
C VAL A 310 8.84 -13.78 -15.34
N TYR A 311 10.00 -13.10 -15.28
CA TYR A 311 10.71 -12.60 -16.45
C TYR A 311 11.17 -13.72 -17.37
N GLU A 312 11.87 -14.72 -16.83
CA GLU A 312 12.40 -15.85 -17.59
C GLU A 312 11.28 -16.68 -18.22
N LEU A 313 10.22 -17.01 -17.46
CA LEU A 313 9.11 -17.84 -17.93
C LEU A 313 8.27 -17.14 -19.01
N ALA A 314 7.97 -15.85 -18.86
CA ALA A 314 7.22 -15.09 -19.85
C ALA A 314 8.03 -14.83 -21.13
N ALA A 315 9.32 -14.48 -21.01
CA ALA A 315 10.21 -14.25 -22.15
C ALA A 315 10.44 -15.55 -22.95
N LYS A 316 10.68 -16.68 -22.27
CA LYS A 316 10.74 -18.02 -22.87
C LYS A 316 9.43 -18.40 -23.57
N SER A 317 8.30 -17.91 -23.08
CA SER A 317 6.97 -18.07 -23.68
C SER A 317 6.65 -17.03 -24.78
N GLY A 318 7.64 -16.29 -25.28
CA GLY A 318 7.51 -15.36 -26.40
C GLY A 318 6.72 -14.07 -26.09
N LYS A 319 6.48 -13.76 -24.81
CA LYS A 319 5.71 -12.57 -24.39
C LYS A 319 6.63 -11.37 -24.18
N ARG A 320 6.11 -10.17 -24.39
CA ARG A 320 6.75 -8.94 -23.87
C ARG A 320 6.56 -8.89 -22.36
N ILE A 321 7.59 -8.56 -21.60
CA ILE A 321 7.46 -8.42 -20.13
C ILE A 321 8.22 -7.20 -19.61
N GLN A 322 7.60 -6.52 -18.63
CA GLN A 322 8.27 -5.66 -17.67
C GLN A 322 8.15 -6.26 -16.27
N ALA A 323 9.24 -6.26 -15.51
CA ALA A 323 9.31 -6.80 -14.16
C ALA A 323 10.03 -5.81 -13.23
N ASN A 324 9.26 -5.15 -12.36
CA ASN A 324 9.77 -4.18 -11.39
C ASN A 324 9.98 -4.92 -10.05
N SER A 325 11.24 -5.20 -9.73
CA SER A 325 11.61 -6.08 -8.62
C SER A 325 11.90 -5.33 -7.31
N GLY A 326 12.69 -5.94 -6.42
CA GLY A 326 13.06 -5.39 -5.11
C GLY A 326 14.03 -4.22 -5.18
N ALA A 327 14.35 -3.65 -4.02
CA ALA A 327 15.18 -2.47 -3.90
C ALA A 327 15.89 -2.40 -2.55
N LYS A 328 17.04 -1.71 -2.52
CA LYS A 328 17.82 -1.39 -1.33
C LYS A 328 18.26 0.07 -1.39
N ASN A 329 17.30 1.00 -1.28
CA ASN A 329 17.58 2.42 -1.54
C ASN A 329 18.47 3.04 -0.46
N HIS A 330 19.37 3.92 -0.91
CA HIS A 330 20.31 4.67 -0.10
C HIS A 330 19.98 6.16 -0.19
N ALA A 331 19.98 6.85 0.96
CA ALA A 331 20.21 8.29 1.00
C ALA A 331 21.68 8.56 1.33
N VAL A 332 22.24 9.63 0.77
CA VAL A 332 23.57 10.15 1.11
C VAL A 332 23.37 11.52 1.75
N ILE A 333 23.89 11.71 2.95
CA ILE A 333 23.72 12.92 3.75
C ILE A 333 25.08 13.61 3.84
N LEU A 334 25.18 14.76 3.18
CA LEU A 334 26.39 15.59 3.16
C LEU A 334 26.45 16.52 4.38
N PRO A 335 27.64 17.05 4.74
CA PRO A 335 27.81 18.00 5.86
C PRO A 335 26.96 19.27 5.81
N ASP A 336 26.51 19.67 4.62
CA ASP A 336 25.74 20.88 4.31
C ASP A 336 24.23 20.61 4.15
N ALA A 337 23.78 19.37 4.32
CA ALA A 337 22.36 19.01 4.26
C ALA A 337 21.58 19.61 5.44
N ASP A 338 20.39 20.17 5.17
CA ASP A 338 19.51 20.74 6.21
C ASP A 338 19.18 19.69 7.29
N PRO A 339 19.56 19.91 8.57
CA PRO A 339 19.42 18.92 9.62
C PRO A 339 17.98 18.44 9.86
N GLU A 340 17.04 19.38 9.98
CA GLU A 340 15.67 19.10 10.39
C GLU A 340 14.88 18.46 9.24
N TYR A 341 14.98 19.01 8.03
CA TYR A 341 14.36 18.44 6.84
C TYR A 341 14.91 17.04 6.56
N THR A 342 16.24 16.85 6.62
CA THR A 342 16.86 15.54 6.37
C THR A 342 16.36 14.48 7.34
N ILE A 343 16.33 14.76 8.64
CA ILE A 343 15.86 13.81 9.65
C ILE A 343 14.38 13.47 9.44
N ASN A 344 13.53 14.47 9.22
CA ASN A 344 12.11 14.27 8.97
C ASN A 344 11.84 13.42 7.71
N GLN A 345 12.58 13.66 6.61
CA GLN A 345 12.47 12.82 5.41
C GLN A 345 12.99 11.39 5.64
N LEU A 346 14.09 11.21 6.36
CA LEU A 346 14.63 9.87 6.67
C LEU A 346 13.65 9.02 7.49
N VAL A 347 13.03 9.60 8.53
CA VAL A 347 12.03 8.91 9.37
C VAL A 347 10.81 8.51 8.53
N ALA A 348 10.23 9.46 7.78
CA ALA A 348 9.05 9.20 6.95
C ALA A 348 9.31 8.18 5.82
N ALA A 349 10.49 8.21 5.20
CA ALA A 349 10.85 7.31 4.11
C ALA A 349 11.27 5.90 4.57
N ALA A 350 11.77 5.74 5.80
CA ALA A 350 12.17 4.45 6.35
C ALA A 350 11.03 3.71 7.08
N PHE A 351 10.13 4.44 7.75
CA PHE A 351 9.12 3.85 8.64
C PHE A 351 7.67 3.98 8.13
N GLY A 352 7.36 4.89 7.21
CA GLY A 352 6.02 4.99 6.60
C GLY A 352 5.58 3.68 5.92
N ALA A 353 4.32 3.28 6.09
CA ALA A 353 3.80 1.94 5.78
C ALA A 353 4.67 0.77 6.33
N ALA A 354 5.25 0.93 7.52
CA ALA A 354 6.20 0.01 8.16
C ALA A 354 7.48 -0.28 7.35
N GLY A 355 7.84 0.62 6.43
CA GLY A 355 8.95 0.45 5.50
C GLY A 355 8.71 -0.59 4.41
N GLN A 356 7.47 -1.06 4.22
CA GLN A 356 7.12 -2.13 3.26
C GLN A 356 7.11 -1.65 1.79
N ARG A 357 7.90 -0.63 1.44
CA ARG A 357 7.82 0.10 0.16
C ARG A 357 9.10 -0.16 -0.65
N CYS A 358 8.98 -0.47 -1.94
CA CYS A 358 10.14 -0.55 -2.84
C CYS A 358 10.90 0.80 -2.97
N MET A 359 10.26 1.92 -2.61
CA MET A 359 10.87 3.26 -2.54
C MET A 359 11.27 3.69 -1.12
N ALA A 360 11.20 2.81 -0.10
CA ALA A 360 11.63 3.16 1.26
C ALA A 360 13.17 3.29 1.34
N LEU A 361 13.64 4.21 2.18
CA LEU A 361 15.08 4.38 2.45
C LEU A 361 15.53 3.37 3.51
N SER A 362 16.53 2.57 3.16
CA SER A 362 17.01 1.45 4.01
C SER A 362 18.52 1.48 4.27
N VAL A 363 19.17 2.57 3.87
CA VAL A 363 20.57 2.95 4.11
C VAL A 363 20.61 4.48 4.17
N ALA A 364 21.35 5.04 5.13
CA ALA A 364 21.60 6.46 5.30
C ALA A 364 23.12 6.68 5.46
N VAL A 365 23.78 7.01 4.35
CA VAL A 365 25.22 7.24 4.29
C VAL A 365 25.52 8.66 4.75
N PHE A 366 25.76 8.85 6.04
CA PHE A 366 26.25 10.11 6.60
C PHE A 366 27.73 10.30 6.25
N VAL A 367 28.05 11.39 5.56
CA VAL A 367 29.41 11.70 5.07
C VAL A 367 30.14 12.60 6.08
N GLY A 368 31.27 12.12 6.59
CA GLY A 368 32.15 12.89 7.48
C GLY A 368 31.43 13.44 8.71
N SER A 369 31.46 14.77 8.89
CA SER A 369 30.84 15.46 10.03
C SER A 369 29.32 15.29 10.11
N ALA A 370 28.63 14.92 9.02
CA ALA A 370 27.18 14.65 9.04
C ALA A 370 26.76 13.55 10.03
N ARG A 371 27.69 12.71 10.51
CA ARG A 371 27.46 11.70 11.56
C ARG A 371 26.83 12.31 12.84
N HIS A 372 27.01 13.61 13.10
CA HIS A 372 26.41 14.30 14.25
C HIS A 372 24.88 14.31 14.25
N LEU A 373 24.22 14.04 13.12
CA LEU A 373 22.75 13.99 13.00
C LEU A 373 22.13 12.67 13.49
N ILE A 374 22.93 11.60 13.66
CA ILE A 374 22.43 10.26 14.01
C ILE A 374 21.67 10.21 15.34
N PRO A 375 22.10 10.86 16.45
CA PRO A 375 21.33 10.88 17.69
C PRO A 375 19.93 11.48 17.51
N ASN A 376 19.83 12.60 16.79
CA ASN A 376 18.53 13.25 16.54
C ASN A 376 17.63 12.38 15.64
N LEU A 377 18.19 11.68 14.64
CA LEU A 377 17.46 10.68 13.87
C LEU A 377 16.91 9.55 14.76
N VAL A 378 17.68 9.10 15.76
CA VAL A 378 17.25 8.07 16.73
C VAL A 378 16.12 8.59 17.63
N GLU A 379 16.18 9.82 18.15
CA GLU A 379 15.09 10.39 18.94
C GLU A 379 13.81 10.62 18.11
N CYS A 380 13.92 11.15 16.89
CA CYS A 380 12.78 11.29 15.99
C CYS A 380 12.18 9.93 15.58
N ALA A 381 13.01 8.88 15.43
CA ALA A 381 12.52 7.52 15.18
C ALA A 381 11.85 6.89 16.42
N LYS A 382 12.31 7.18 17.65
CA LYS A 382 11.63 6.74 18.89
C LYS A 382 10.23 7.36 19.03
N ALA A 383 10.00 8.55 18.48
CA ALA A 383 8.72 9.25 18.56
C ALA A 383 7.62 8.69 17.61
N VAL A 384 7.97 7.80 16.68
CA VAL A 384 7.02 7.17 15.73
C VAL A 384 6.03 6.29 16.49
N ARG A 385 4.75 6.67 16.52
CA ARG A 385 3.69 5.94 17.23
C ARG A 385 3.25 4.74 16.40
N VAL A 386 3.27 3.56 17.00
CA VAL A 386 2.98 2.30 16.31
C VAL A 386 1.66 1.70 16.81
N GLY A 387 0.80 1.26 15.89
CA GLY A 387 -0.47 0.59 16.23
C GLY A 387 -1.35 0.34 15.01
N SER A 388 -2.60 -0.08 15.25
CA SER A 388 -3.54 -0.37 14.15
C SER A 388 -3.79 0.85 13.26
N GLY A 389 -3.71 0.66 11.94
CA GLY A 389 -3.67 1.74 10.95
C GLY A 389 -4.96 2.54 10.77
N ASP A 390 -6.05 2.09 11.40
CA ASP A 390 -7.34 2.80 11.49
C ASP A 390 -7.37 3.86 12.60
N ASN A 391 -6.43 3.81 13.56
CA ASN A 391 -6.28 4.84 14.59
C ASN A 391 -5.64 6.11 13.99
N PRO A 392 -6.29 7.28 14.04
CA PRO A 392 -5.75 8.52 13.45
C PRO A 392 -4.51 9.08 14.17
N ASN A 393 -4.08 8.45 15.28
CA ASN A 393 -2.93 8.88 16.09
C ASN A 393 -1.69 7.97 15.93
N VAL A 394 -1.68 7.02 14.99
CA VAL A 394 -0.49 6.20 14.70
C VAL A 394 0.21 6.65 13.42
N ASP A 395 1.54 6.56 13.44
CA ASP A 395 2.43 6.93 12.34
C ASP A 395 2.92 5.68 11.56
N MET A 396 2.86 4.50 12.18
CA MET A 396 3.28 3.22 11.59
C MET A 396 2.34 2.07 11.96
N GLY A 397 1.93 1.30 10.94
CA GLY A 397 1.13 0.07 11.07
C GLY A 397 1.95 -1.20 11.35
N PRO A 398 1.31 -2.37 11.37
CA PRO A 398 1.99 -3.68 11.40
C PRO A 398 2.63 -4.02 10.04
N VAL A 399 3.42 -5.09 9.99
CA VAL A 399 3.84 -5.71 8.72
C VAL A 399 2.83 -6.76 8.26
N ILE A 400 2.80 -7.07 6.96
CA ILE A 400 1.71 -7.81 6.30
C ILE A 400 1.42 -9.22 6.86
N SER A 401 2.38 -9.90 7.47
CA SER A 401 2.20 -11.26 7.98
C SER A 401 3.18 -11.62 9.11
N GLU A 402 2.86 -12.69 9.84
CA GLU A 402 3.77 -13.25 10.85
C GLU A 402 5.09 -13.69 10.21
N ASP A 403 5.06 -14.27 9.01
CA ASP A 403 6.25 -14.63 8.23
C ASP A 403 7.12 -13.41 7.89
N ALA A 404 6.50 -12.29 7.52
CA ALA A 404 7.21 -11.03 7.30
C ALA A 404 7.83 -10.50 8.61
N LYS A 405 7.10 -10.58 9.72
CA LYS A 405 7.58 -10.20 11.06
C LYS A 405 8.78 -11.06 11.47
N ARG A 406 8.66 -12.39 11.38
CA ARG A 406 9.69 -13.38 11.70
C ARG A 406 10.96 -13.19 10.86
N ARG A 407 10.82 -12.93 9.55
CA ARG A 407 11.97 -12.60 8.68
C ARG A 407 12.65 -11.30 9.09
N ILE A 408 11.92 -10.22 9.38
CA ILE A 408 12.51 -8.93 9.77
C ILE A 408 13.25 -9.06 11.10
N LEU A 409 12.68 -9.75 12.09
CA LEU A 409 13.36 -10.04 13.37
C LEU A 409 14.67 -10.84 13.14
N ALA A 410 14.64 -11.87 12.28
CA ALA A 410 15.84 -12.62 11.91
C ALA A 410 16.90 -11.76 11.19
N CYS A 411 16.51 -10.78 10.37
CA CYS A 411 17.44 -9.83 9.76
C CYS A 411 18.09 -8.88 10.77
N ILE A 412 17.36 -8.47 11.82
CA ILE A 412 17.90 -7.62 12.90
C ILE A 412 18.92 -8.41 13.72
N ASN A 413 18.55 -9.61 14.19
CA ASN A 413 19.44 -10.48 14.96
C ASN A 413 20.71 -10.83 14.17
N ARG A 414 20.60 -11.26 12.91
CA ARG A 414 21.75 -11.60 12.05
C ARG A 414 22.71 -10.41 11.88
N ALA A 415 22.21 -9.18 11.81
CA ALA A 415 23.06 -8.00 11.69
C ALA A 415 23.80 -7.69 13.01
N GLU A 416 23.12 -7.82 14.16
CA GLU A 416 23.71 -7.67 15.50
C GLU A 416 24.79 -8.76 15.76
N GLU A 417 24.50 -10.02 15.45
CA GLU A 417 25.45 -11.16 15.46
C GLU A 417 26.69 -10.90 14.59
N GLN A 418 26.52 -10.14 13.49
CA GLN A 418 27.59 -9.75 12.57
C GLN A 418 28.35 -8.48 12.99
N GLY A 419 28.01 -7.90 14.15
CA GLY A 419 28.68 -6.73 14.73
C GLY A 419 28.11 -5.38 14.31
N ALA A 420 26.83 -5.31 13.93
CA ALA A 420 26.10 -4.05 13.80
C ALA A 420 25.66 -3.50 15.18
N THR A 421 25.80 -2.20 15.40
CA THR A 421 25.36 -1.55 16.64
C THR A 421 23.87 -1.26 16.58
N VAL A 422 23.05 -1.84 17.47
CA VAL A 422 21.62 -1.51 17.59
C VAL A 422 21.45 -0.18 18.33
N LEU A 423 21.20 0.91 17.60
CA LEU A 423 20.97 2.25 18.18
C LEU A 423 19.52 2.46 18.64
N LEU A 424 18.58 1.74 18.02
CA LEU A 424 17.18 1.70 18.40
C LEU A 424 16.65 0.30 18.11
N ASP A 425 16.07 -0.36 19.11
CA ASP A 425 15.56 -1.72 19.00
C ASP A 425 14.03 -1.75 18.99
N GLY A 426 13.45 -2.23 17.89
CA GLY A 426 12.01 -2.41 17.71
C GLY A 426 11.51 -3.83 17.98
N ARG A 427 12.38 -4.80 18.28
CA ARG A 427 12.06 -6.23 18.33
C ARG A 427 10.98 -6.60 19.35
N HIS A 428 10.95 -5.90 20.49
CA HIS A 428 10.13 -6.22 21.65
C HIS A 428 8.91 -5.31 21.84
N LEU A 429 8.52 -4.56 20.81
CA LEU A 429 7.31 -3.73 20.85
C LEU A 429 6.04 -4.58 21.03
N ILE A 430 5.23 -4.23 22.03
CA ILE A 430 3.86 -4.74 22.20
C ILE A 430 2.89 -3.56 22.08
N VAL A 431 1.86 -3.72 21.24
CA VAL A 431 0.76 -2.75 21.09
C VAL A 431 -0.41 -3.25 21.94
N GLN A 432 -0.83 -2.46 22.93
CA GLN A 432 -1.91 -2.84 23.85
C GLN A 432 -3.25 -3.00 23.11
N GLY A 433 -3.97 -4.09 23.38
CA GLY A 433 -5.19 -4.50 22.69
C GLY A 433 -4.96 -5.15 21.32
N TYR A 434 -3.70 -5.23 20.87
CA TYR A 434 -3.28 -5.82 19.61
C TYR A 434 -2.03 -6.71 19.79
N GLU A 435 -1.94 -7.41 20.92
CA GLU A 435 -0.76 -8.19 21.34
C GLU A 435 -0.40 -9.31 20.37
N LYS A 436 -1.38 -9.81 19.60
CA LYS A 436 -1.21 -10.81 18.54
C LYS A 436 -0.74 -10.23 17.20
N GLY A 437 -0.71 -8.92 17.05
CA GLY A 437 -0.47 -8.25 15.77
C GLY A 437 0.97 -8.36 15.24
N ASN A 438 1.10 -8.15 13.94
CA ASN A 438 2.38 -8.20 13.23
C ASN A 438 3.22 -6.92 13.41
N PHE A 439 3.20 -6.35 14.61
CA PHE A 439 3.97 -5.14 14.95
C PHE A 439 5.45 -5.44 15.19
N ILE A 440 6.29 -4.53 14.72
CA ILE A 440 7.71 -4.36 15.07
C ILE A 440 7.92 -2.84 15.18
N GLY A 441 8.68 -2.37 16.17
CA GLY A 441 9.00 -0.96 16.32
C GLY A 441 9.98 -0.44 15.23
N PRO A 442 10.22 0.88 15.20
CA PRO A 442 11.34 1.45 14.47
C PRO A 442 12.67 0.79 14.89
N THR A 443 13.63 0.66 13.98
CA THR A 443 14.91 0.00 14.28
C THR A 443 16.03 0.63 13.46
N ILE A 444 17.12 1.03 14.11
CA ILE A 444 18.25 1.72 13.46
C ILE A 444 19.54 0.98 13.83
N LEU A 445 20.32 0.58 12.81
CA LEU A 445 21.60 -0.09 13.01
C LEU A 445 22.75 0.78 12.47
N ALA A 446 23.79 0.98 13.29
CA ALA A 446 25.01 1.67 12.90
C ALA A 446 26.17 0.69 12.69
N ASP A 447 27.27 1.22 12.12
CA ASP A 447 28.56 0.52 11.96
C ASP A 447 28.51 -0.74 11.06
N VAL A 448 27.45 -0.85 10.24
CA VAL A 448 27.20 -1.99 9.36
C VAL A 448 28.13 -1.98 8.14
N LYS A 449 28.92 -3.05 8.01
CA LYS A 449 29.93 -3.21 6.95
C LYS A 449 29.28 -3.72 5.67
N VAL A 450 29.71 -3.21 4.51
CA VAL A 450 29.12 -3.50 3.18
C VAL A 450 29.01 -5.01 2.87
N HIS A 451 29.95 -5.83 3.34
CA HIS A 451 29.97 -7.28 3.12
C HIS A 451 29.01 -8.09 4.00
N LEU A 452 28.40 -7.49 5.04
CA LEU A 452 27.34 -8.13 5.84
C LEU A 452 26.01 -8.22 5.07
N THR A 453 25.89 -7.45 3.99
CA THR A 453 24.63 -7.26 3.24
C THR A 453 24.27 -8.39 2.27
N GLN A 454 24.75 -9.62 2.48
CA GLN A 454 24.13 -10.81 1.85
C GLN A 454 22.80 -11.16 2.56
N LEU A 455 21.82 -10.28 2.36
CA LEU A 455 20.46 -10.35 2.91
C LEU A 455 19.42 -10.55 1.79
N ASN A 456 19.84 -11.15 0.67
CA ASN A 456 19.01 -11.39 -0.51
C ASN A 456 18.21 -12.72 -0.47
N ASN A 457 18.25 -13.41 0.68
CA ASN A 457 17.50 -14.63 1.01
C ASN A 457 16.68 -14.40 2.28
#